data_AF-A0A7H0GWR3-F1
#
_entry.id   AF-A0A7H0GWR3-F1
#
_cell.length_a   1.000
_cell.length_b   1.000
_cell.length_c   1.000
_cell.angle_alpha   90.00
_cell.angle_beta   90.00
_cell.angle_gamma   90.00
#
_symmetry.space_group_name_H-M   'P 1'
#
loop_
_entity.id
_entity.type
_entity.pdbx_description
1 polymer ?
#
loop_
_entity_poly.entity_id
_entity_poly.type
_entity_poly.pdbx_seq_one_letter_code
_entity_poly.pdbx_strand_id
1 'polypeptide(L)'
;MRTTLRFNYLVRPSEVQSLLKVSQDGQQVAFDIAATEPDSTVSVTLTQSLRPGNPLQLEVAPGLRAVGSDQPTQKPLIAQAAVPSQETLLVHEATGALVEGEPVITVLTSQPVVASEVERLLTVQPAATYSVEALESGFKLKGNFDVDKTYHLGLGTGIRGLWADSWRRRFRSRFRLWMSGPVWRLPTATRLCTSMPWGRAIWGCGCRRWRK
;
A
#
# COMPACT_ATOMS: atom_id res chain seq x y z
N MET A 1 -12.26 15.11 -7.16
CA MET A 1 -11.55 15.47 -5.90
C MET A 1 -12.11 16.79 -5.40
N ARG A 2 -12.26 17.00 -4.08
CA ARG A 2 -12.77 18.26 -3.51
C ARG A 2 -11.67 18.94 -2.69
N THR A 3 -11.52 20.24 -2.86
CA THR A 3 -10.62 21.08 -2.08
C THR A 3 -11.39 22.28 -1.52
N THR A 4 -10.87 22.90 -0.47
CA THR A 4 -11.53 23.99 0.23
C THR A 4 -10.60 25.19 0.31
N LEU A 5 -11.07 26.32 -0.18
CA LEU A 5 -10.40 27.62 -0.09
C LEU A 5 -10.94 28.38 1.10
N ARG A 6 -10.05 28.82 1.99
CA ARG A 6 -10.41 29.61 3.18
C ARG A 6 -9.92 31.05 3.02
N PHE A 7 -10.85 31.98 3.07
CA PHE A 7 -10.63 33.41 2.98
C PHE A 7 -10.76 34.04 4.37
N ASN A 8 -10.09 35.16 4.59
CA ASN A 8 -10.19 35.92 5.84
C ASN A 8 -11.52 36.69 5.97
N TYR A 9 -12.25 36.84 4.87
CA TYR A 9 -13.50 37.59 4.77
C TYR A 9 -14.51 36.82 3.93
N LEU A 10 -15.79 37.18 4.07
CA LEU A 10 -16.86 36.65 3.23
C LEU A 10 -16.64 37.07 1.77
N VAL A 11 -16.65 36.11 0.85
CA VAL A 11 -16.52 36.34 -0.59
C VAL A 11 -17.69 35.70 -1.32
N ARG A 12 -18.01 36.22 -2.52
CA ARG A 12 -19.06 35.64 -3.36
C ARG A 12 -18.47 34.50 -4.19
N PRO A 13 -18.97 33.25 -4.06
CA PRO A 13 -18.40 32.12 -4.80
C PRO A 13 -18.49 32.27 -6.32
N SER A 14 -19.51 32.97 -6.85
CA SER A 14 -19.66 33.24 -8.28
C SER A 14 -18.54 34.13 -8.83
N GLU A 15 -18.10 35.14 -8.06
CA GLU A 15 -16.95 35.97 -8.42
C GLU A 15 -15.66 35.14 -8.36
N VAL A 16 -15.49 34.33 -7.31
CA VAL A 16 -14.36 33.40 -7.20
C VAL A 16 -14.32 32.45 -8.39
N GLN A 17 -15.45 31.89 -8.82
CA GLN A 17 -15.51 30.99 -9.97
C GLN A 17 -15.02 31.65 -11.27
N SER A 18 -15.36 32.92 -11.47
CA SER A 18 -14.94 33.68 -12.66
C SER A 18 -13.45 34.08 -12.66
N LEU A 19 -12.85 34.24 -11.48
CA LEU A 19 -11.48 34.73 -11.31
C LEU A 19 -10.47 33.62 -10.96
N LEU A 20 -10.94 32.46 -10.50
CA LEU A 20 -10.11 31.32 -10.11
C LEU A 20 -9.58 30.62 -11.35
N LYS A 21 -8.28 30.40 -11.36
CA LYS A 21 -7.57 29.53 -12.29
C LYS A 21 -6.91 28.43 -11.50
N VAL A 22 -7.22 27.20 -11.86
CA VAL A 22 -6.57 26.02 -11.30
C VAL A 22 -5.63 25.47 -12.36
N SER A 23 -4.38 25.23 -12.00
CA SER A 23 -3.38 24.66 -12.89
C SER A 23 -2.52 23.62 -12.20
N GLN A 24 -2.08 22.61 -12.96
CA GLN A 24 -1.16 21.59 -12.51
C GLN A 24 -0.09 21.38 -13.59
N ASP A 25 1.19 21.55 -13.22
CA ASP A 25 2.33 21.54 -14.16
C ASP A 25 2.13 22.50 -15.37
N GLY A 26 1.49 23.65 -15.15
CA GLY A 26 1.18 24.62 -16.21
C GLY A 26 -0.01 24.24 -17.10
N GLN A 27 -0.66 23.10 -16.89
CA GLN A 27 -1.91 22.76 -17.58
C GLN A 27 -3.12 23.21 -16.77
N GLN A 28 -4.09 23.85 -17.42
CA GLN A 28 -5.31 24.29 -16.77
C GLN A 28 -6.19 23.09 -16.40
N VAL A 29 -6.78 23.16 -15.21
CA VAL A 29 -7.62 22.13 -14.62
C VAL A 29 -9.06 22.64 -14.52
N ALA A 30 -10.00 21.93 -15.13
CA ALA A 30 -11.43 22.18 -15.01
C ALA A 30 -11.90 21.92 -13.58
N PHE A 31 -12.72 22.86 -13.09
CA PHE A 31 -13.25 22.85 -11.74
C PHE A 31 -14.68 23.39 -11.74
N ASP A 32 -15.38 23.09 -10.67
CA ASP A 32 -16.75 23.51 -10.41
C ASP A 32 -16.87 24.00 -8.96
N ILE A 33 -17.75 24.98 -8.74
CA ILE A 33 -18.05 25.55 -7.41
C ILE A 33 -19.56 25.52 -7.24
N ALA A 34 -20.04 24.72 -6.29
CA ALA A 34 -21.47 24.52 -6.06
C ALA A 34 -22.10 25.58 -5.12
N ALA A 35 -21.28 26.33 -4.37
CA ALA A 35 -21.78 27.32 -3.42
C ALA A 35 -22.26 28.58 -4.16
N THR A 36 -23.41 29.12 -3.78
CA THR A 36 -23.95 30.38 -4.35
C THR A 36 -24.07 31.50 -3.32
N GLU A 37 -24.09 31.16 -2.04
CA GLU A 37 -24.17 32.13 -0.95
C GLU A 37 -22.79 32.67 -0.57
N PRO A 38 -22.69 33.92 -0.09
CA PRO A 38 -21.42 34.45 0.37
C PRO A 38 -20.88 33.71 1.59
N ASP A 39 -19.64 33.23 1.49
CA ASP A 39 -18.97 32.51 2.57
C ASP A 39 -17.48 32.87 2.59
N SER A 40 -16.87 32.72 3.76
CA SER A 40 -15.43 32.72 3.98
C SER A 40 -14.77 31.43 3.47
N THR A 41 -15.55 30.37 3.26
CA THR A 41 -15.06 29.06 2.86
C THR A 41 -15.71 28.62 1.54
N VAL A 42 -14.92 28.49 0.48
CA VAL A 42 -15.41 28.08 -0.84
C VAL A 42 -14.91 26.67 -1.16
N SER A 43 -15.85 25.74 -1.34
CA SER A 43 -15.54 24.37 -1.76
C SER A 43 -15.44 24.30 -3.28
N VAL A 44 -14.30 23.80 -3.77
CA VAL A 44 -14.00 23.64 -5.20
C VAL A 44 -13.92 22.15 -5.52
N THR A 45 -14.69 21.71 -6.50
CA THR A 45 -14.69 20.34 -7.00
C THR A 45 -13.95 20.27 -8.32
N LEU A 46 -12.91 19.45 -8.39
CA LEU A 46 -12.13 19.25 -9.60
C LEU A 46 -12.79 18.13 -10.41
N THR A 47 -13.18 18.44 -11.64
CA THR A 47 -13.93 17.54 -12.54
C THR A 47 -13.02 16.66 -13.38
N GLN A 48 -11.74 16.99 -13.47
CA GLN A 48 -10.73 16.21 -14.19
C GLN A 48 -9.77 15.46 -13.28
N SER A 49 -9.12 14.43 -13.84
CA SER A 49 -8.09 13.64 -13.18
C SER A 49 -6.82 14.49 -12.94
N LEU A 50 -6.29 14.45 -11.72
CA LEU A 50 -5.04 15.11 -11.34
C LEU A 50 -3.87 14.12 -11.35
N ARG A 51 -2.66 14.63 -11.61
CA ARG A 51 -1.42 13.87 -11.41
C ARG A 51 -1.10 13.78 -9.92
N PRO A 52 -1.03 12.57 -9.33
CA PRO A 52 -0.68 12.43 -7.91
C PRO A 52 0.77 12.85 -7.67
N GLY A 53 1.05 13.50 -6.54
CA GLY A 53 2.40 13.92 -6.15
C GLY A 53 2.86 15.28 -6.70
N ASN A 54 2.19 15.84 -7.71
CA ASN A 54 2.49 17.18 -8.20
C ASN A 54 1.58 18.22 -7.52
N PRO A 55 2.13 19.35 -7.03
CA PRO A 55 1.33 20.38 -6.36
C PRO A 55 0.35 21.01 -7.35
N LEU A 56 -0.86 21.24 -6.87
CA LEU A 56 -1.89 22.01 -7.58
C LEU A 56 -1.67 23.49 -7.28
N GLN A 57 -1.61 24.32 -8.30
CA GLN A 57 -1.53 25.77 -8.17
C GLN A 57 -2.91 26.37 -8.40
N LEU A 58 -3.40 27.10 -7.40
CA LEU A 58 -4.64 27.87 -7.46
C LEU A 58 -4.29 29.35 -7.47
N GLU A 59 -4.78 30.06 -8.47
CA GLU A 59 -4.55 31.49 -8.62
C GLU A 59 -5.90 32.18 -8.75
N VAL A 60 -6.18 33.14 -7.88
CA VAL A 60 -7.33 34.03 -8.03
C VAL A 60 -6.82 35.35 -8.59
N ALA A 61 -7.31 35.72 -9.77
CA ALA A 61 -6.98 36.98 -10.40
C ALA A 61 -7.39 38.19 -9.53
N PRO A 62 -6.68 39.33 -9.63
CA PRO A 62 -7.09 40.56 -8.96
C PRO A 62 -8.49 40.99 -9.39
N GLY A 63 -9.22 41.63 -8.48
CA GLY A 63 -10.60 42.07 -8.72
C GLY A 63 -11.65 41.41 -7.81
N LEU A 64 -11.27 40.40 -7.03
CA LEU A 64 -12.16 39.77 -6.05
C LEU A 64 -12.51 40.77 -4.93
N ARG A 65 -13.80 40.90 -4.62
CA ARG A 65 -14.33 41.79 -3.58
C ARG A 65 -14.82 40.99 -2.37
N ALA A 66 -14.62 41.54 -1.18
CA ALA A 66 -15.21 41.01 0.04
C ALA A 66 -16.63 41.56 0.22
N VAL A 67 -17.53 40.76 0.79
CA VAL A 67 -18.87 41.23 1.14
C VAL A 67 -18.78 42.32 2.21
N GLY A 68 -19.36 43.48 1.93
CA GLY A 68 -19.29 44.66 2.80
C GLY A 68 -18.08 45.56 2.53
N SER A 69 -17.27 45.30 1.51
CA SER A 69 -16.18 46.17 1.09
C SER A 69 -16.17 46.40 -0.42
N ASP A 70 -16.01 47.66 -0.82
CA ASP A 70 -15.88 48.05 -2.24
C ASP A 70 -14.43 47.96 -2.75
N GLN A 71 -13.47 47.58 -1.91
CA GLN A 71 -12.06 47.51 -2.27
C GLN A 71 -11.75 46.16 -2.95
N PRO A 72 -11.42 46.13 -4.25
CA PRO A 72 -11.00 44.91 -4.92
C PRO A 72 -9.57 44.53 -4.52
N THR A 73 -9.28 43.22 -4.58
CA THR A 73 -7.90 42.73 -4.48
C THR A 73 -7.04 43.30 -5.61
N GLN A 74 -5.93 43.95 -5.23
CA GLN A 74 -5.00 44.58 -6.18
C GLN A 74 -3.94 43.61 -6.72
N LYS A 75 -3.66 42.53 -5.99
CA LYS A 75 -2.67 41.51 -6.34
C LYS A 75 -3.36 40.16 -6.50
N PRO A 76 -2.87 39.29 -7.41
CA PRO A 76 -3.36 37.93 -7.50
C PRO A 76 -3.10 37.18 -6.19
N LEU A 77 -4.06 36.35 -5.78
CA LEU A 77 -3.90 35.46 -4.63
C LEU A 77 -3.45 34.10 -5.15
N ILE A 78 -2.26 33.67 -4.76
CA ILE A 78 -1.69 32.39 -5.19
C ILE A 78 -1.67 31.45 -3.98
N ALA A 79 -2.23 30.26 -4.15
CA ALA A 79 -2.19 29.18 -3.18
C ALA A 79 -1.69 27.90 -3.86
N GLN A 80 -0.99 27.06 -3.09
CA GLN A 80 -0.58 25.74 -3.54
C GLN A 80 -1.24 24.69 -2.65
N ALA A 81 -1.83 23.67 -3.28
CA ALA A 81 -2.41 22.53 -2.58
C ALA A 81 -1.63 21.27 -2.95
N ALA A 82 -1.21 20.51 -1.93
CA ALA A 82 -0.59 19.22 -2.16
C ALA A 82 -1.64 18.22 -2.66
N VAL A 83 -1.39 17.60 -3.81
CA VAL A 83 -2.20 16.46 -4.27
C VAL A 83 -1.59 15.21 -3.63
N PRO A 84 -2.34 14.50 -2.76
CA PRO A 84 -1.82 13.28 -2.14
C PRO A 84 -1.42 12.30 -3.24
N SER A 85 -0.21 11.75 -3.14
CA SER A 85 0.25 10.70 -4.05
C SER A 85 -0.65 9.48 -3.86
N GLN A 86 -1.17 8.91 -4.95
CA GLN A 86 -1.81 7.61 -4.89
C GLN A 86 -0.79 6.59 -4.40
N GLU A 87 -1.19 5.78 -3.43
CA GLU A 87 -0.34 4.72 -2.88
C GLU A 87 0.09 3.81 -4.04
N THR A 88 1.40 3.71 -4.25
CA THR A 88 1.93 2.76 -5.22
C THR A 88 1.63 1.37 -4.68
N LEU A 89 1.11 0.46 -5.51
CA LEU A 89 1.02 -0.95 -5.12
C LEU A 89 2.43 -1.39 -4.68
N LEU A 90 2.55 -1.96 -3.49
CA LEU A 90 3.79 -2.51 -2.93
C LEU A 90 3.57 -3.98 -2.59
N VAL A 91 4.56 -4.82 -2.89
CA VAL A 91 4.60 -6.22 -2.44
C VAL A 91 5.38 -6.22 -1.14
N HIS A 92 4.72 -6.59 -0.05
CA HIS A 92 5.33 -6.65 1.27
C HIS A 92 6.12 -7.93 1.44
N GLU A 93 5.47 -9.05 1.16
CA GLU A 93 6.05 -10.37 1.35
C GLU A 93 5.41 -11.38 0.41
N ALA A 94 6.13 -12.48 0.13
CA ALA A 94 5.50 -13.69 -0.33
C ALA A 94 5.95 -14.87 0.54
N THR A 95 5.00 -15.69 0.93
CA THR A 95 5.21 -16.83 1.82
C THR A 95 4.58 -18.05 1.18
N GLY A 96 5.32 -19.17 1.17
CA GLY A 96 4.81 -20.46 0.75
C GLY A 96 4.47 -21.30 1.97
N ALA A 97 3.27 -21.86 2.03
CA ALA A 97 2.80 -22.71 3.12
C ALA A 97 1.99 -23.90 2.56
N LEU A 98 1.88 -24.96 3.35
CA LEU A 98 0.94 -26.06 3.08
C LEU A 98 -0.35 -25.78 3.86
N VAL A 99 -1.44 -25.53 3.13
CA VAL A 99 -2.77 -25.29 3.71
C VAL A 99 -3.64 -26.48 3.32
N GLU A 100 -4.14 -27.22 4.32
CA GLU A 100 -4.97 -28.42 4.09
C GLU A 100 -4.29 -29.50 3.22
N GLY A 101 -2.96 -29.55 3.23
CA GLY A 101 -2.18 -30.48 2.40
C GLY A 101 -1.91 -29.99 0.98
N GLU A 102 -2.44 -28.84 0.59
CA GLU A 102 -2.17 -28.19 -0.69
C GLU A 102 -1.07 -27.12 -0.55
N PRO A 103 -0.08 -27.07 -1.45
CA PRO A 103 0.94 -26.04 -1.41
C PRO A 103 0.37 -24.74 -1.96
N VAL A 104 0.35 -23.70 -1.12
CA VAL A 104 -0.19 -22.38 -1.39
C VAL A 104 0.90 -21.33 -1.22
N ILE A 105 1.02 -20.42 -2.19
CA ILE A 105 1.90 -19.26 -2.09
C ILE A 105 1.05 -18.01 -1.90
N THR A 106 1.16 -17.37 -0.75
CA THR A 106 0.46 -16.12 -0.44
C THR A 106 1.40 -14.95 -0.69
N VAL A 107 0.95 -13.96 -1.46
CA VAL A 107 1.67 -12.71 -1.69
C VAL A 107 0.86 -11.59 -1.08
N LEU A 108 1.45 -10.90 -0.10
CA LEU A 108 0.83 -9.74 0.53
C LEU A 108 1.22 -8.47 -0.21
N THR A 109 0.20 -7.67 -0.52
CA THR A 109 0.35 -6.36 -1.16
C THR A 109 -0.35 -5.27 -0.37
N SER A 110 0.06 -4.02 -0.60
CA SER A 110 -0.50 -2.86 0.11
C SER A 110 -1.99 -2.62 -0.16
N GLN A 111 -2.51 -3.17 -1.26
CA GLN A 111 -3.90 -3.05 -1.67
C GLN A 111 -4.32 -4.29 -2.47
N PRO A 112 -5.64 -4.56 -2.62
CA PRO A 112 -6.14 -5.68 -3.41
C PRO A 112 -5.72 -5.59 -4.88
N VAL A 113 -5.48 -6.73 -5.51
CA VAL A 113 -5.08 -6.83 -6.93
C VAL A 113 -6.09 -7.60 -7.77
N VAL A 114 -6.11 -7.34 -9.08
CA VAL A 114 -6.99 -8.04 -10.01
C VAL A 114 -6.36 -9.37 -10.45
N ALA A 115 -6.96 -10.50 -10.08
CA ALA A 115 -6.41 -11.84 -10.35
C ALA A 115 -6.06 -12.07 -11.83
N SER A 116 -6.93 -11.65 -12.76
CA SER A 116 -6.70 -11.80 -14.21
C SER A 116 -5.49 -11.03 -14.75
N GLU A 117 -5.08 -9.94 -14.09
CA GLU A 117 -3.89 -9.18 -14.46
C GLU A 117 -2.63 -9.84 -13.88
N VAL A 118 -2.74 -10.37 -12.65
CA VAL A 118 -1.67 -11.15 -12.01
C VAL A 118 -1.36 -12.40 -12.83
N GLU A 119 -2.36 -13.18 -13.26
CA GLU A 119 -2.14 -14.38 -14.08
C GLU A 119 -1.39 -14.09 -15.39
N ARG A 120 -1.67 -12.94 -16.01
CA ARG A 120 -1.02 -12.54 -17.27
C ARG A 120 0.42 -12.06 -17.09
N LEU A 121 0.76 -11.50 -15.93
CA LEU A 121 2.04 -10.83 -15.68
C LEU A 121 2.96 -11.59 -14.72
N LEU A 122 2.46 -12.66 -14.11
CA LEU A 122 3.21 -13.51 -13.21
C LEU A 122 4.03 -14.54 -14.01
N THR A 123 5.30 -14.64 -13.66
CA THR A 123 6.21 -15.65 -14.18
C THR A 123 6.70 -16.51 -13.02
N VAL A 124 6.56 -17.82 -13.16
CA VAL A 124 6.99 -18.80 -12.15
C VAL A 124 8.03 -19.72 -12.78
N GLN A 125 9.18 -19.85 -12.13
CA GLN A 125 10.26 -20.75 -12.55
C GLN A 125 10.72 -21.60 -11.37
N PRO A 126 10.76 -22.94 -11.46
CA PRO A 126 10.40 -23.78 -12.60
C PRO A 126 8.90 -23.73 -12.95
N ALA A 127 8.56 -24.05 -14.21
CA ALA A 127 7.18 -23.99 -14.68
C ALA A 127 6.30 -24.96 -13.88
N ALA A 128 5.22 -24.44 -13.31
CA ALA A 128 4.23 -25.19 -12.55
C ALA A 128 2.83 -24.75 -12.99
N THR A 129 1.85 -25.63 -12.85
CA THR A 129 0.45 -25.27 -13.06
C THR A 129 -0.09 -24.61 -11.79
N TYR A 130 -0.67 -23.42 -11.92
CA TYR A 130 -1.21 -22.66 -10.81
C TYR A 130 -2.48 -21.89 -11.22
N SER A 131 -3.27 -21.52 -10.22
CA SER A 131 -4.41 -20.61 -10.30
C SER A 131 -4.21 -19.47 -9.31
N VAL A 132 -4.57 -18.25 -9.71
CA VAL A 132 -4.51 -17.07 -8.85
C VAL A 132 -5.88 -16.79 -8.25
N GLU A 133 -5.91 -16.62 -6.93
CA GLU A 133 -7.10 -16.16 -6.21
C GLU A 133 -6.78 -14.82 -5.54
N ALA A 134 -7.53 -13.76 -5.88
CA ALA A 134 -7.35 -12.44 -5.29
C ALA A 134 -7.86 -12.41 -3.83
N LEU A 135 -7.14 -11.70 -2.97
CA LEU A 135 -7.45 -11.48 -1.57
C LEU A 135 -7.54 -9.97 -1.29
N GLU A 136 -8.18 -9.60 -0.18
CA GLU A 136 -8.24 -8.20 0.25
C GLU A 136 -6.85 -7.59 0.52
N SER A 137 -5.91 -8.41 1.00
CA SER A 137 -4.53 -8.01 1.29
C SER A 137 -3.51 -8.48 0.25
N GLY A 138 -3.97 -8.94 -0.92
CA GLY A 138 -3.09 -9.35 -2.02
C GLY A 138 -3.64 -10.49 -2.86
N PHE A 139 -2.88 -11.58 -3.01
CA PHE A 139 -3.33 -12.73 -3.78
C PHE A 139 -2.65 -14.02 -3.32
N LYS A 140 -3.30 -15.16 -3.57
CA LYS A 140 -2.73 -16.49 -3.33
C LYS A 140 -2.66 -17.27 -4.63
N LEU A 141 -1.62 -18.09 -4.73
CA LEU A 141 -1.38 -19.03 -5.82
C LEU A 141 -1.65 -20.42 -5.29
N LYS A 142 -2.60 -21.11 -5.89
CA LYS A 142 -2.89 -22.52 -5.64
C LYS A 142 -2.40 -23.32 -6.84
N GLY A 143 -1.59 -24.34 -6.62
CA GLY A 143 -1.03 -25.12 -7.73
C GLY A 143 -0.25 -26.32 -7.27
N ASN A 144 0.25 -27.11 -8.21
CA ASN A 144 1.10 -28.27 -7.92
C ASN A 144 2.56 -27.82 -7.74
N PHE A 145 2.82 -27.09 -6.65
CA PHE A 145 4.18 -26.68 -6.29
C PHE A 145 4.88 -27.78 -5.48
N ASP A 146 6.09 -28.16 -5.88
CA ASP A 146 6.91 -29.13 -5.16
C ASP A 146 7.59 -28.48 -3.95
N VAL A 147 7.41 -29.04 -2.76
CA VAL A 147 7.95 -28.51 -1.51
C VAL A 147 9.49 -28.54 -1.46
N ASP A 148 10.11 -29.42 -2.24
CA ASP A 148 11.57 -29.58 -2.34
C ASP A 148 12.22 -28.66 -3.39
N LYS A 149 11.43 -27.87 -4.13
CA LYS A 149 11.93 -26.97 -5.17
C LYS A 149 11.88 -25.51 -4.73
N THR A 150 12.91 -24.76 -5.12
CA THR A 150 12.92 -23.30 -4.96
C THR A 150 12.26 -22.68 -6.19
N TYR A 151 11.24 -21.85 -5.96
CA TYR A 151 10.51 -21.18 -7.03
C TYR A 151 10.90 -19.69 -7.09
N HIS A 152 11.17 -19.22 -8.30
CA HIS A 152 11.39 -17.82 -8.62
C HIS A 152 10.09 -17.24 -9.13
N LEU A 153 9.55 -16.27 -8.39
CA LEU A 153 8.38 -15.50 -8.79
C LEU A 153 8.86 -14.15 -9.35
N GLY A 154 8.61 -13.95 -10.64
CA GLY A 154 8.80 -12.67 -11.31
C GLY A 154 7.44 -12.03 -11.54
N LEU A 155 7.25 -10.82 -11.02
CA LEU A 155 6.07 -10.02 -11.26
C LEU A 155 6.41 -8.95 -12.30
N GLY A 156 5.69 -8.95 -13.43
CA GLY A 156 5.81 -7.93 -14.47
C GLY A 156 5.42 -6.53 -13.96
N THR A 157 5.89 -5.50 -14.66
CA THR A 157 5.38 -4.13 -14.48
C THR A 157 3.99 -4.01 -15.10
N GLY A 158 3.08 -3.28 -14.45
CA GLY A 158 1.76 -2.95 -14.98
C GLY A 158 0.56 -3.50 -14.21
N ILE A 159 0.78 -4.28 -13.14
CA ILE A 159 -0.33 -4.79 -12.31
C ILE A 159 -1.08 -3.62 -11.68
N ARG A 160 -2.34 -3.46 -12.06
CA ARG A 160 -3.22 -2.45 -11.45
C ARG A 160 -3.79 -3.01 -10.15
N GLY A 161 -3.70 -2.22 -9.09
CA GLY A 161 -4.52 -2.49 -7.92
C GLY A 161 -5.96 -2.09 -8.17
N LEU A 162 -6.86 -2.55 -7.31
CA LEU A 162 -8.29 -2.28 -7.44
C LEU A 162 -8.62 -0.77 -7.30
N TRP A 163 -7.80 -0.03 -6.55
CA TRP A 163 -8.08 1.36 -6.15
C TRP A 163 -7.03 2.39 -6.60
N ALA A 164 -5.87 1.97 -7.10
CA ALA A 164 -4.81 2.88 -7.50
C ALA A 164 -4.17 2.50 -8.83
N ASP A 165 -3.51 3.49 -9.41
CA ASP A 165 -2.80 3.40 -10.68
C ASP A 165 -1.79 2.23 -10.75
N SER A 166 -1.46 1.84 -11.98
CA SER A 166 -0.66 0.65 -12.29
C SER A 166 0.70 0.55 -11.56
N TRP A 167 1.10 -0.68 -11.22
CA TRP A 167 2.41 -1.02 -10.66
C TRP A 167 3.55 -0.65 -11.62
N ARG A 168 4.35 0.37 -11.28
CA ARG A 168 5.37 0.92 -12.19
C ARG A 168 6.78 0.29 -12.09
N ARG A 169 7.09 -0.57 -11.09
CA ARG A 169 8.49 -1.03 -10.84
C ARG A 169 8.67 -2.54 -10.80
N ARG A 170 9.42 -3.16 -11.72
CA ARG A 170 9.62 -4.63 -11.78
C ARG A 170 9.98 -5.24 -10.41
N PHE A 171 9.19 -6.19 -9.92
CA PHE A 171 9.46 -6.91 -8.67
C PHE A 171 10.01 -8.30 -9.00
N ARG A 172 11.18 -8.62 -8.44
CA ARG A 172 11.82 -9.92 -8.59
C ARG A 172 12.17 -10.41 -7.19
N SER A 173 11.54 -11.50 -6.77
CA SER A 173 11.87 -12.12 -5.50
C SER A 173 12.18 -13.61 -5.68
N ARG A 174 13.03 -14.12 -4.80
CA ARG A 174 13.41 -15.53 -4.75
C ARG A 174 12.86 -16.09 -3.45
N PHE A 175 12.00 -17.10 -3.55
CA PHE A 175 11.43 -17.76 -2.37
C PHE A 175 11.72 -19.25 -2.43
N ARG A 176 12.11 -19.81 -1.28
CA ARG A 176 12.13 -21.25 -1.04
C ARG A 176 10.87 -21.56 -0.25
N LEU A 177 10.07 -22.54 -0.69
CA LEU A 177 8.98 -23.04 0.14
C LEU A 177 9.59 -23.54 1.46
N TRP A 178 9.21 -22.92 2.58
CA TRP A 178 9.61 -23.39 3.89
C TRP A 178 8.49 -24.28 4.40
N MET A 179 8.77 -25.56 4.64
CA MET A 179 7.85 -26.42 5.38
C MET A 179 7.70 -25.89 6.80
N SER A 180 6.55 -25.30 7.10
CA SER A 180 6.10 -25.10 8.49
C SER A 180 5.93 -26.49 9.15
N GLY A 181 7.03 -27.16 9.48
CA GLY A 181 7.01 -28.28 10.40
C GLY A 181 6.50 -27.78 11.76
N PRO A 182 5.72 -28.56 12.51
CA PRO A 182 5.26 -28.15 13.81
C PRO A 182 6.47 -27.83 14.68
N VAL A 183 6.48 -26.64 15.26
CA VAL A 183 7.43 -26.27 16.32
C VAL A 183 7.21 -27.26 17.47
N TRP A 184 8.05 -28.28 17.54
CA TRP A 184 8.34 -28.96 18.79
C TRP A 184 9.06 -27.94 19.67
N ARG A 185 8.29 -27.22 20.50
CA ARG A 185 8.86 -26.56 21.67
C ARG A 185 9.43 -27.68 22.53
N LEU A 186 10.74 -27.81 22.55
CA LEU A 186 11.40 -28.40 23.70
C LEU A 186 10.90 -27.62 24.92
N PRO A 187 10.31 -28.27 25.95
CA PRO A 187 9.98 -27.56 27.17
C PRO A 187 11.28 -27.04 27.75
N THR A 188 11.38 -25.72 27.79
CA THR A 188 12.47 -24.99 28.44
C THR A 188 12.61 -25.58 29.84
N ALA A 189 13.76 -26.17 30.11
CA ALA A 189 14.09 -26.68 31.43
C ALA A 189 14.09 -25.50 32.40
N THR A 190 12.98 -25.33 33.12
CA THR A 190 12.88 -24.46 34.28
C THR A 190 13.85 -25.02 35.32
N ARG A 191 15.03 -24.40 35.43
CA ARG A 191 15.90 -24.54 36.60
C ARG A 191 15.16 -23.93 37.79
N LEU A 192 14.35 -24.74 38.45
CA LEU A 192 14.00 -24.54 39.84
C LEU A 192 15.22 -24.97 40.67
N CYS A 193 16.01 -23.98 41.04
CA CYS A 193 16.94 -24.09 42.17
C CYS A 193 16.08 -24.19 43.43
N THR A 194 15.91 -25.40 43.94
CA THR A 194 15.40 -25.62 45.30
C THR A 194 16.26 -26.68 45.97
N SER A 195 17.03 -26.22 46.96
CA SER A 195 17.45 -26.91 48.19
C SER A 195 17.97 -28.36 48.13
N MET A 196 19.25 -28.53 48.53
CA MET A 196 19.78 -29.66 49.33
C MET A 196 18.80 -30.10 50.45
N PRO A 197 18.85 -31.33 51.05
CA PRO A 197 20.08 -32.10 51.38
C PRO A 197 20.03 -33.65 51.27
N TRP A 198 21.24 -34.25 51.34
CA TRP A 198 21.60 -35.55 51.95
C TRP A 198 21.12 -36.88 51.34
N GLY A 199 22.10 -37.78 51.10
CA GLY A 199 21.85 -39.23 51.13
C GLY A 199 22.68 -40.05 50.14
N ARG A 200 23.64 -40.83 50.68
CA ARG A 200 24.26 -42.08 50.16
C ARG A 200 23.47 -42.80 49.05
N ALA A 201 24.02 -43.60 48.14
CA ALA A 201 25.35 -44.03 47.74
C ALA A 201 25.14 -45.05 46.59
N ILE A 202 26.24 -45.59 46.05
CA ILE A 202 26.38 -46.95 45.47
C ILE A 202 26.17 -47.12 43.94
N TRP A 203 27.34 -47.29 43.28
CA TRP A 203 27.71 -48.23 42.18
C TRP A 203 27.25 -47.99 40.73
N GLY A 204 28.26 -47.75 39.87
CA GLY A 204 28.89 -48.85 39.12
C GLY A 204 28.34 -49.21 37.73
N CYS A 205 29.28 -49.31 36.77
CA CYS A 205 29.18 -49.86 35.40
C CYS A 205 28.57 -48.90 34.35
N GLY A 206 29.15 -48.70 33.17
CA GLY A 206 30.33 -49.28 32.55
C GLY A 206 30.48 -48.71 31.14
N CYS A 207 31.72 -48.43 30.74
CA CYS A 207 32.10 -47.98 29.40
C CYS A 207 31.58 -48.92 28.29
N ARG A 208 31.10 -48.35 27.18
CA ARG A 208 31.43 -48.93 25.87
C ARG A 208 31.67 -47.84 24.81
N ARG A 209 32.88 -47.95 24.28
CA ARG A 209 33.60 -47.15 23.30
C ARG A 209 33.11 -47.54 21.89
N TRP A 210 32.90 -46.57 21.01
CA TRP A 210 32.88 -46.80 19.56
C TRP A 210 33.96 -45.91 18.92
N ARG A 211 34.98 -46.55 18.34
CA ARG A 211 35.89 -45.97 17.35
C ARG A 211 36.18 -47.05 16.32
N LYS A 212 35.83 -46.71 15.07
CA LYS A 212 36.12 -47.33 13.77
C LYS A 212 35.78 -48.80 13.58
#